data_AF-A0A6I4SUK8-F1
#
_entry.id   AF-A0A6I4SUK8-F1
#
_cell.length_a   1.000
_cell.length_b   1.000
_cell.length_c   1.000
_cell.angle_alpha   90.00
_cell.angle_beta   90.00
_cell.angle_gamma   90.00
#
_symmetry.space_group_name_H-M   'P 1'
#
loop_
_entity.id
_entity.type
_entity.pdbx_description
1 polymer ?
#
loop_
_entity_poly.entity_id
_entity_poly.type
_entity_poly.pdbx_seq_one_letter_code
_entity_poly.pdbx_strand_id
1 'polypeptide(L)'
;MGRTLLVLALGLALTGCWISEKPLFGPGDYAHLDIAGSYNSENKDGDVEGHVDLTVRPDGLVEGVAIKKGESGSETSIMGFVPIKGGSGEYFILVDRSKEDSDGELYLLGHVGTDGDIEMYWPQCAGTPDIDGMVREKPDFGIPIGPKNDASLSSCTFTTKEALQKAALAAEKFISVPHIVDLQPLGILRKEDGSSDNGESWDAEPGDDSESADE
;
A
#
# COMPACT_ATOMS: atom_id res chain seq x y z
N MET A 1 26.97 -11.09 2.11
CA MET A 1 25.92 -10.09 1.82
C MET A 1 24.56 -10.77 1.77
N GLY A 2 24.02 -11.21 2.91
CA GLY A 2 22.76 -11.99 2.95
C GLY A 2 21.91 -11.76 4.19
N ARG A 3 22.21 -10.70 4.96
CA ARG A 3 21.51 -10.37 6.22
C ARG A 3 20.46 -9.27 6.06
N THR A 4 20.48 -8.50 4.96
CA THR A 4 19.59 -7.36 4.77
C THR A 4 18.20 -7.78 4.22
N LEU A 5 18.16 -8.78 3.34
CA LEU A 5 16.89 -9.30 2.78
C LEU A 5 15.99 -9.99 3.83
N LEU A 6 16.57 -10.55 4.89
CA LEU A 6 15.81 -11.22 5.94
C LEU A 6 15.03 -10.23 6.82
N VAL A 7 15.50 -8.99 6.95
CA VAL A 7 14.88 -7.97 7.82
C VAL A 7 13.66 -7.33 7.16
N LEU A 8 13.66 -7.13 5.84
CA LEU A 8 12.50 -6.65 5.08
C LEU A 8 11.36 -7.68 5.03
N ALA A 9 11.69 -8.97 4.85
CA ALA A 9 10.70 -10.04 4.91
C ALA A 9 10.13 -10.24 6.33
N LEU A 10 10.92 -10.00 7.38
CA LEU A 10 10.43 -10.00 8.77
C LEU A 10 9.58 -8.76 9.08
N GLY A 11 9.93 -7.59 8.53
CA GLY A 11 9.19 -6.34 8.71
C GLY A 11 7.77 -6.41 8.15
N LEU A 12 7.58 -7.03 6.98
CA LEU A 12 6.28 -7.28 6.38
C LEU A 12 5.48 -8.38 7.09
N ALA A 13 6.16 -9.34 7.73
CA ALA A 13 5.50 -10.38 8.52
C ALA A 13 5.00 -9.86 9.89
N LEU A 14 5.58 -8.78 10.43
CA LEU A 14 5.32 -8.29 11.78
C LEU A 14 4.06 -7.41 11.94
N THR A 15 3.42 -7.04 10.84
CA THR A 15 2.23 -6.17 10.85
C THR A 15 0.98 -6.98 10.53
N GLY A 16 0.11 -7.16 11.52
CA GLY A 16 -1.15 -7.86 11.34
C GLY A 16 -2.08 -7.19 10.33
N CYS A 17 -2.31 -7.83 9.18
CA CYS A 17 -3.05 -7.28 8.04
C CYS A 17 -4.55 -7.16 8.28
N TRP A 18 -5.19 -6.19 7.64
CA TRP A 18 -6.65 -6.18 7.46
C TRP A 18 -7.00 -6.89 6.15
N ILE A 19 -7.77 -7.98 6.24
CA ILE A 19 -8.09 -8.83 5.09
C ILE A 19 -9.57 -9.24 5.08
N SER A 20 -10.03 -9.79 3.96
CA SER A 20 -11.25 -10.60 3.90
C SER A 20 -11.02 -11.83 3.01
N GLU A 21 -11.74 -12.90 3.28
CA GLU A 21 -11.76 -14.13 2.46
C GLU A 21 -12.67 -14.02 1.22
N LYS A 22 -13.45 -12.94 1.12
CA LYS A 22 -14.34 -12.65 0.00
C LYS A 22 -14.33 -11.16 -0.31
N PRO A 23 -14.64 -10.74 -1.55
CA PRO A 23 -14.80 -9.33 -1.84
C PRO A 23 -15.90 -8.70 -0.99
N LEU A 24 -15.54 -7.66 -0.21
CA LEU A 24 -16.52 -6.91 0.57
C LEU A 24 -17.06 -5.72 -0.22
N PHE A 25 -16.26 -5.13 -1.10
CA PHE A 25 -16.67 -3.98 -1.90
C PHE A 25 -16.88 -4.37 -3.37
N GLY A 26 -17.69 -3.58 -4.06
CA GLY A 26 -17.89 -3.72 -5.50
C GLY A 26 -17.96 -2.37 -6.19
N PRO A 27 -18.27 -2.34 -7.50
CA PRO A 27 -18.19 -1.13 -8.32
C PRO A 27 -18.97 0.08 -7.78
N GLY A 28 -20.09 -0.15 -7.09
CA GLY A 28 -20.90 0.92 -6.51
C GLY A 28 -20.36 1.51 -5.20
N ASP A 29 -19.29 0.94 -4.62
CA ASP A 29 -18.68 1.43 -3.39
C ASP A 29 -17.42 2.28 -3.65
N TYR A 30 -16.83 2.20 -4.85
CA TYR A 30 -15.59 2.90 -5.18
C TYR A 30 -15.84 4.39 -5.49
N ALA A 31 -14.93 5.23 -5.02
CA ALA A 31 -14.89 6.65 -5.31
C ALA A 31 -14.25 6.90 -6.67
N HIS A 32 -14.81 7.84 -7.42
CA HIS A 32 -14.17 8.40 -8.60
C HIS A 32 -13.30 9.59 -8.16
N LEU A 33 -12.00 9.33 -8.02
CA LEU A 33 -11.02 10.33 -7.62
C LEU A 33 -10.27 10.87 -8.85
N ASP A 34 -9.91 12.15 -8.83
CA ASP A 34 -9.10 12.79 -9.88
C ASP A 34 -7.59 12.59 -9.58
N ILE A 35 -7.16 11.33 -9.62
CA ILE A 35 -5.79 10.89 -9.25
C ILE A 35 -5.08 10.20 -10.41
N ALA A 36 -5.58 10.34 -11.64
CA ALA A 36 -4.86 9.87 -12.81
C ALA A 36 -3.61 10.73 -13.04
N GLY A 37 -2.50 10.10 -13.42
CA GLY A 37 -1.25 10.80 -13.68
C GLY A 37 -0.01 9.98 -13.34
N SER A 38 1.12 10.65 -13.39
CA SER A 38 2.44 10.08 -13.13
C SER A 38 2.94 10.49 -11.74
N TYR A 39 3.56 9.54 -11.04
CA TYR A 39 3.94 9.66 -9.64
C TYR A 39 5.34 9.07 -9.39
N ASN A 40 6.09 9.71 -8.52
CA ASN A 40 7.26 9.10 -7.89
C ASN A 40 6.81 8.29 -6.67
N SER A 41 7.23 7.03 -6.60
CA SER A 41 7.07 6.20 -5.40
C SER A 41 8.24 6.45 -4.47
N GLU A 42 7.95 6.91 -3.26
CA GLU A 42 8.92 7.17 -2.20
C GLU A 42 8.70 6.20 -1.03
N ASN A 43 9.79 5.78 -0.40
CA ASN A 43 9.71 5.09 0.88
C ASN A 43 9.58 6.05 2.06
N LYS A 44 9.48 5.49 3.26
CA LYS A 44 9.36 6.26 4.52
C LYS A 44 10.51 7.24 4.79
N ASP A 45 11.67 7.04 4.19
CA ASP A 45 12.84 7.90 4.38
C ASP A 45 12.90 9.03 3.31
N GLY A 46 11.95 9.04 2.37
CA GLY A 46 11.86 10.01 1.27
C GLY A 46 12.72 9.63 0.06
N ASP A 47 13.30 8.44 0.03
CA ASP A 47 14.07 7.99 -1.13
C ASP A 47 13.12 7.51 -2.24
N VAL A 48 13.36 8.00 -3.46
CA VAL A 48 12.61 7.56 -4.66
C VAL A 48 12.99 6.12 -5.01
N GLU A 49 12.00 5.23 -4.97
CA GLU A 49 12.10 3.80 -5.24
C GLU A 49 11.62 3.42 -6.65
N GLY A 50 10.87 4.28 -7.33
CA GLY A 50 10.38 4.02 -8.67
C GLY A 50 9.37 5.03 -9.18
N HIS A 51 8.85 4.72 -10.35
CA HIS A 51 7.81 5.49 -11.05
C HIS A 51 6.50 4.72 -11.02
N VAL A 52 5.37 5.41 -10.90
CA VAL A 52 4.04 4.81 -10.95
C VAL A 52 3.13 5.67 -11.82
N ASP A 53 2.56 5.07 -12.87
CA ASP A 53 1.49 5.69 -13.65
C ASP A 53 0.13 5.15 -13.20
N LEU A 54 -0.76 6.05 -12.82
CA LEU A 54 -2.12 5.73 -12.38
C LEU A 54 -3.14 6.08 -13.46
N THR A 55 -4.01 5.12 -13.78
CA THR A 55 -5.15 5.30 -14.69
C THR A 55 -6.45 4.94 -13.98
N VAL A 56 -7.41 5.88 -13.96
CA VAL A 56 -8.74 5.64 -13.40
C VAL A 56 -9.61 4.91 -14.42
N ARG A 57 -10.16 3.77 -14.02
CA ARG A 57 -11.06 2.94 -14.83
C ARG A 57 -12.52 3.43 -14.75
N PRO A 58 -13.37 3.11 -15.74
CA PRO A 58 -14.79 3.48 -15.72
C PRO A 58 -15.61 2.88 -14.56
N ASP A 59 -15.14 1.79 -13.97
CA ASP A 59 -15.77 1.11 -12.82
C ASP A 59 -15.33 1.67 -11.46
N GLY A 60 -14.55 2.75 -11.45
CA GLY A 60 -14.06 3.41 -10.24
C GLY A 60 -12.80 2.79 -9.64
N LEU A 61 -12.29 1.69 -10.22
CA LEU A 61 -10.97 1.16 -9.88
C LEU A 61 -9.87 2.03 -10.48
N VAL A 62 -8.66 1.88 -9.94
CA VAL A 62 -7.45 2.55 -10.42
C VAL A 62 -6.44 1.47 -10.76
N GLU A 63 -5.97 1.48 -11.99
CA GLU A 63 -4.86 0.65 -12.44
C GLU A 63 -3.56 1.43 -12.23
N GLY A 64 -2.59 0.82 -11.56
CA GLY A 64 -1.25 1.35 -11.38
C GLY A 64 -0.24 0.52 -12.16
N VAL A 65 0.63 1.18 -12.91
CA VAL A 65 1.79 0.54 -13.55
C VAL A 65 3.04 1.10 -12.90
N ALA A 66 3.74 0.26 -12.14
CA ALA A 66 4.92 0.63 -11.38
C ALA A 66 6.20 0.13 -12.07
N ILE A 67 7.20 0.99 -12.20
CA ILE A 67 8.54 0.66 -12.69
C ILE A 67 9.52 0.95 -11.54
N LYS A 68 10.13 -0.09 -10.99
CA LYS A 68 11.08 0.03 -9.88
C LYS A 68 12.42 0.55 -10.38
N LYS A 69 13.06 1.38 -9.56
CA LYS A 69 14.38 1.94 -9.85
C LYS A 69 15.41 0.82 -10.02
N GLY A 70 16.09 0.80 -11.16
CA GLY A 70 17.10 -0.21 -11.48
C GLY A 70 16.53 -1.54 -11.98
N GLU A 71 15.22 -1.63 -12.20
CA GLU A 71 14.58 -2.80 -12.82
C GLU A 71 14.06 -2.43 -14.22
N SER A 72 14.07 -3.40 -15.13
CA SER A 72 13.56 -3.24 -16.50
C SER A 72 12.11 -3.72 -16.66
N GLY A 73 11.51 -4.25 -15.59
CA GLY A 73 10.14 -4.74 -15.58
C GLY A 73 9.16 -3.74 -15.00
N SER A 74 7.91 -3.81 -15.46
CA SER A 74 6.78 -3.12 -14.84
C SER A 74 5.90 -4.11 -14.06
N GLU A 75 5.42 -3.69 -12.90
CA GLU A 75 4.40 -4.39 -12.12
C GLU A 75 3.06 -3.66 -12.25
N THR A 76 1.99 -4.40 -12.53
CA THR A 76 0.64 -3.83 -12.58
C THR A 76 -0.11 -4.16 -11.30
N SER A 77 -0.74 -3.15 -10.72
CA SER A 77 -1.64 -3.27 -9.57
C SER A 77 -3.01 -2.68 -9.89
N ILE A 78 -4.04 -3.17 -9.20
CA ILE A 78 -5.41 -2.64 -9.32
C ILE A 78 -5.90 -2.34 -7.93
N MET A 79 -6.38 -1.12 -7.71
CA MET A 79 -6.82 -0.63 -6.40
C MET A 79 -8.21 0.01 -6.49
N GLY A 80 -9.03 -0.20 -5.46
CA GLY A 80 -10.26 0.54 -5.24
C GLY A 80 -10.11 1.52 -4.08
N PHE A 81 -10.67 2.72 -4.20
CA PHE A 81 -10.72 3.70 -3.11
C PHE A 81 -12.15 3.75 -2.59
N VAL A 82 -12.37 3.33 -1.34
CA VAL A 82 -13.70 3.34 -0.73
C VAL A 82 -13.76 4.45 0.32
N PRO A 83 -14.70 5.41 0.21
CA PRO A 83 -14.88 6.45 1.23
C PRO A 83 -15.17 5.86 2.61
N ILE A 84 -14.55 6.44 3.64
CA ILE A 84 -14.83 6.09 5.03
C ILE A 84 -16.11 6.81 5.47
N LYS A 85 -17.16 6.05 5.80
CA LYS A 85 -18.45 6.62 6.24
C LYS A 85 -18.28 7.40 7.54
N GLY A 86 -18.52 8.71 7.48
CA GLY A 86 -18.37 9.61 8.62
C GLY A 86 -16.93 10.05 8.89
N GLY A 87 -16.00 9.77 7.96
CA GLY A 87 -14.63 10.29 7.95
C GLY A 87 -14.54 11.72 7.41
N SER A 88 -13.32 12.24 7.34
CA SER A 88 -12.99 13.59 6.89
C SER A 88 -13.22 13.82 5.40
N GLY A 89 -13.17 12.74 4.60
CA GLY A 89 -13.16 12.80 3.14
C GLY A 89 -11.76 12.83 2.52
N GLU A 90 -10.71 12.89 3.34
CA GLU A 90 -9.30 12.85 2.90
C GLU A 90 -8.72 11.42 2.98
N TYR A 91 -9.31 10.59 3.84
CA TYR A 91 -8.92 9.19 4.03
C TYR A 91 -9.91 8.22 3.38
N PHE A 92 -9.36 7.15 2.82
CA PHE A 92 -10.07 6.10 2.10
C PHE A 92 -9.61 4.73 2.57
N ILE A 93 -10.48 3.72 2.47
CA ILE A 93 -10.05 2.33 2.49
C ILE A 93 -9.52 2.01 1.10
N LEU A 94 -8.25 1.66 1.02
CA LEU A 94 -7.65 1.13 -0.20
C LEU A 94 -7.91 -0.37 -0.24
N VAL A 95 -8.50 -0.84 -1.33
CA VAL A 95 -8.78 -2.25 -1.58
C VAL A 95 -7.80 -2.72 -2.64
N ASP A 96 -6.83 -3.55 -2.26
CA ASP A 96 -5.93 -4.19 -3.24
C ASP A 96 -6.68 -5.31 -3.97
N ARG A 97 -6.80 -5.13 -5.28
CA ARG A 97 -7.47 -6.01 -6.24
C ARG A 97 -6.50 -6.52 -7.30
N SER A 98 -5.19 -6.39 -7.09
CA SER A 98 -4.15 -6.78 -8.07
C SER A 98 -4.20 -8.27 -8.45
N LYS A 99 -4.88 -9.09 -7.63
CA LYS A 99 -5.31 -10.44 -7.97
C LYS A 99 -6.82 -10.45 -8.19
N GLU A 100 -7.30 -9.93 -9.33
CA GLU A 100 -8.75 -9.77 -9.58
C GLU A 100 -9.55 -11.09 -9.43
N ASP A 101 -8.90 -12.23 -9.66
CA ASP A 101 -9.44 -13.60 -9.54
C ASP A 101 -9.24 -14.23 -8.15
N SER A 102 -8.61 -13.55 -7.18
CA SER A 102 -8.48 -14.12 -5.84
C SER A 102 -9.76 -13.95 -5.04
N ASP A 103 -10.08 -14.99 -4.26
CA ASP A 103 -11.21 -14.94 -3.34
C ASP A 103 -11.01 -13.86 -2.25
N GLY A 104 -9.78 -13.50 -1.90
CA GLY A 104 -9.50 -12.54 -0.82
C GLY A 104 -9.22 -11.10 -1.26
N GLU A 105 -9.32 -10.18 -0.31
CA GLU A 105 -8.93 -8.76 -0.45
C GLU A 105 -8.02 -8.34 0.71
N LEU A 106 -7.04 -7.49 0.40
CA LEU A 106 -6.21 -6.79 1.38
C LEU A 106 -6.68 -5.33 1.48
N TYR A 107 -6.76 -4.81 2.71
CA TYR A 107 -7.19 -3.46 2.98
C TYR A 107 -6.09 -2.63 3.62
N LEU A 108 -5.86 -1.44 3.07
CA LEU A 108 -4.97 -0.42 3.61
C LEU A 108 -5.76 0.86 3.89
N LEU A 109 -5.15 1.79 4.62
CA LEU A 109 -5.65 3.17 4.72
C LEU A 109 -4.89 4.03 3.72
N GLY A 110 -5.61 4.73 2.86
CA GLY A 110 -5.06 5.71 1.93
C GLY A 110 -5.42 7.11 2.37
N HIS A 111 -4.48 8.04 2.32
CA HIS A 111 -4.72 9.46 2.45
C HIS A 111 -4.45 10.10 1.09
N VAL A 112 -5.43 10.84 0.57
CA VAL A 112 -5.28 11.59 -0.68
C VAL A 112 -5.19 13.07 -0.34
N GLY A 113 -3.98 13.60 -0.43
CA GLY A 113 -3.69 14.99 -0.11
C GLY A 113 -4.29 15.98 -1.12
N THR A 114 -4.39 17.25 -0.72
CA THR A 114 -4.92 18.32 -1.59
C THR A 114 -4.05 18.57 -2.82
N ASP A 115 -2.77 18.24 -2.73
CA ASP A 115 -1.80 18.41 -3.81
C ASP A 115 -1.80 17.21 -4.77
N GLY A 116 -2.62 16.19 -4.49
CA GLY A 116 -2.76 14.98 -5.30
C GLY A 116 -1.85 13.83 -4.89
N ASP A 117 -1.02 14.03 -3.86
CA ASP A 117 -0.19 13.00 -3.24
C ASP A 117 -1.03 11.92 -2.57
N ILE A 118 -0.53 10.69 -2.59
CA ILE A 118 -1.20 9.53 -2.00
C ILE A 118 -0.28 8.89 -0.98
N GLU A 119 -0.68 8.89 0.29
CA GLU A 119 0.04 8.21 1.37
C GLU A 119 -0.70 6.92 1.73
N MET A 120 0.04 5.82 1.86
CA MET A 120 -0.54 4.51 2.18
C MET A 120 -0.09 4.07 3.56
N TYR A 121 -1.02 3.59 4.39
CA TYR A 121 -0.75 3.16 5.75
C TYR A 121 -1.15 1.71 5.96
N TRP A 122 -0.28 0.95 6.62
CA TRP A 122 -0.59 -0.39 7.10
C TRP A 122 -1.43 -0.33 8.38
N PRO A 123 -2.72 -0.70 8.33
CA PRO A 123 -3.50 -0.76 9.55
C PRO A 123 -3.00 -1.92 10.43
N GLN A 124 -2.70 -1.61 11.68
CA GLN A 124 -2.28 -2.63 12.64
C GLN A 124 -3.52 -3.31 13.23
N CYS A 125 -3.69 -4.61 12.97
CA CYS A 125 -4.76 -5.38 13.59
C CYS A 125 -4.74 -5.24 15.13
N ALA A 126 -3.57 -5.32 15.77
CA ALA A 126 -3.44 -5.17 17.22
C ALA A 126 -3.99 -3.83 17.77
N GLY A 127 -3.91 -2.75 16.99
CA GLY A 127 -4.43 -1.42 17.35
C GLY A 127 -5.90 -1.19 16.96
N THR A 128 -6.50 -2.12 16.21
CA THR A 128 -7.92 -2.05 15.83
C THR A 128 -8.77 -2.45 17.03
N PRO A 129 -9.88 -1.78 17.39
CA PRO A 129 -10.77 -2.23 18.46
C PRO A 129 -11.55 -3.49 18.06
N ASP A 130 -12.06 -4.24 19.04
CA ASP A 130 -12.95 -5.38 18.75
C ASP A 130 -14.28 -4.86 18.16
N ILE A 131 -14.64 -5.37 16.98
CA ILE A 131 -15.81 -4.94 16.22
C ILE A 131 -16.57 -6.19 15.77
N ASP A 132 -17.90 -6.19 15.94
CA ASP A 132 -18.75 -7.26 15.43
C ASP A 132 -18.55 -7.43 13.91
N GLY A 133 -18.24 -8.65 13.50
CA GLY A 133 -17.90 -8.97 12.11
C GLY A 133 -16.40 -8.92 11.78
N MET A 134 -15.54 -8.65 12.77
CA MET A 134 -14.09 -8.81 12.69
C MET A 134 -13.65 -10.05 13.47
N VAL A 135 -12.74 -10.84 12.88
CA VAL A 135 -12.09 -11.99 13.52
C VAL A 135 -10.60 -11.71 13.62
N ARG A 136 -10.03 -11.80 14.82
CA ARG A 136 -8.58 -11.79 14.99
C ARG A 136 -8.05 -13.19 14.83
N GLU A 137 -7.38 -13.43 13.73
CA GLU A 137 -6.70 -14.68 13.51
C GLU A 137 -5.39 -14.64 14.28
N LYS A 138 -5.07 -15.74 14.97
CA LYS A 138 -3.72 -15.98 15.46
C LYS A 138 -3.07 -16.87 14.42
N PRO A 139 -1.82 -16.60 14.02
CA PRO A 139 -1.20 -17.38 12.99
C PRO A 139 -0.93 -18.77 13.57
N ASP A 140 -1.56 -19.78 12.99
CA ASP A 140 -1.36 -21.17 13.40
C ASP A 140 -0.09 -21.69 12.72
N PHE A 141 1.07 -21.31 13.25
CA PHE A 141 2.34 -21.68 12.63
C PHE A 141 2.71 -23.16 12.82
N GLY A 142 1.92 -24.01 13.51
CA GLY A 142 2.22 -25.44 13.72
C GLY A 142 3.57 -25.73 14.40
N ILE A 143 4.35 -24.71 14.73
CA ILE A 143 5.64 -24.77 15.41
C ILE A 143 5.37 -24.42 16.88
N PRO A 144 5.71 -25.28 17.84
CA PRO A 144 5.60 -24.96 19.25
C PRO A 144 6.65 -23.91 19.63
N ILE A 145 6.32 -22.63 19.43
CA ILE A 145 7.16 -21.52 19.89
C ILE A 145 6.89 -21.30 21.38
N GLY A 146 7.59 -22.07 22.22
CA GLY A 146 7.87 -21.71 23.63
C GLY A 146 6.66 -21.52 24.57
N PRO A 147 6.92 -21.27 25.86
CA PRO A 147 5.86 -21.18 26.85
C PRO A 147 5.12 -19.85 26.71
N LYS A 148 3.83 -19.95 26.35
CA LYS A 148 2.72 -19.04 26.66
C LYS A 148 3.06 -17.54 26.73
N ASN A 149 2.57 -16.82 25.73
CA ASN A 149 2.46 -15.37 25.60
C ASN A 149 3.67 -14.70 24.93
N ASP A 150 3.65 -14.60 23.59
CA ASP A 150 4.01 -13.32 22.97
C ASP A 150 3.56 -13.22 21.51
N ALA A 151 2.58 -12.34 21.29
CA ALA A 151 2.39 -11.40 20.19
C ALA A 151 2.88 -11.70 18.74
N SER A 152 2.97 -12.93 18.28
CA SER A 152 3.28 -13.19 16.87
C SER A 152 2.02 -13.09 15.99
N LEU A 153 1.92 -11.96 15.27
CA LEU A 153 1.28 -11.75 13.96
C LEU A 153 -0.23 -12.02 13.83
N SER A 154 -1.09 -11.24 14.49
CA SER A 154 -2.54 -11.41 14.29
C SER A 154 -3.07 -10.65 13.07
N SER A 155 -3.61 -11.31 12.05
CA SER A 155 -4.44 -10.65 11.03
C SER A 155 -5.84 -10.36 11.58
N CYS A 156 -6.47 -9.31 11.06
CA CYS A 156 -7.86 -8.97 11.30
C CYS A 156 -8.65 -9.27 10.03
N THR A 157 -9.43 -10.34 10.07
CA THR A 157 -10.29 -10.76 8.97
C THR A 157 -11.68 -10.15 9.14
N PHE A 158 -12.12 -9.39 8.15
CA PHE A 158 -13.43 -8.76 8.14
C PHE A 158 -14.43 -9.58 7.34
N THR A 159 -15.60 -9.81 7.91
CA THR A 159 -16.68 -10.60 7.30
C THR A 159 -17.81 -9.74 6.73
N THR A 160 -17.81 -8.43 7.06
CA THR A 160 -18.84 -7.47 6.66
C THR A 160 -18.22 -6.12 6.30
N LYS A 161 -18.87 -5.38 5.39
CA LYS A 161 -18.44 -4.02 5.01
C LYS A 161 -18.52 -3.06 6.20
N GLU A 162 -19.54 -3.21 7.04
CA GLU A 162 -19.80 -2.36 8.19
C GLU A 162 -18.70 -2.49 9.24
N ALA A 163 -18.18 -3.70 9.46
CA ALA A 163 -17.07 -3.92 10.39
C ALA A 163 -15.80 -3.21 9.92
N LEU A 164 -15.46 -3.36 8.64
CA LEU A 164 -14.28 -2.73 8.04
C LEU A 164 -14.40 -1.20 8.01
N GLN A 165 -15.57 -0.66 7.67
CA GLN A 165 -15.85 0.78 7.72
C GLN A 165 -15.70 1.36 9.13
N LYS A 166 -16.17 0.66 10.17
CA LYS A 166 -15.98 1.06 11.57
C LYS A 166 -14.50 1.04 11.97
N ALA A 167 -13.78 0.01 11.54
CA ALA A 167 -12.34 -0.11 11.80
C ALA A 167 -11.58 1.04 11.14
N ALA A 168 -11.86 1.30 9.85
CA ALA A 168 -11.24 2.38 9.08
C ALA A 168 -11.49 3.75 9.70
N LEU A 169 -12.73 4.03 10.16
CA LEU A 169 -13.04 5.27 10.85
C LEU A 169 -12.28 5.42 12.19
N ALA A 170 -12.08 4.31 12.92
CA ALA A 170 -11.28 4.35 14.13
C ALA A 170 -9.80 4.60 13.82
N ALA A 171 -9.26 3.98 12.76
CA ALA A 171 -7.89 4.18 12.29
C ALA A 171 -7.67 5.62 11.80
N GLU A 172 -8.58 6.17 10.99
CA GLU A 172 -8.53 7.56 10.55
C GLU A 172 -8.48 8.52 11.75
N LYS A 173 -9.43 8.40 12.69
CA LYS A 173 -9.45 9.25 13.90
C LYS A 173 -8.17 9.16 14.72
N PHE A 174 -7.54 7.99 14.73
CA PHE A 174 -6.25 7.81 15.36
C PHE A 174 -5.15 8.51 14.56
N ILE A 175 -5.06 8.32 13.25
CA ILE A 175 -4.02 8.91 12.40
C ILE A 175 -4.11 10.45 12.36
N SER A 176 -5.32 11.00 12.37
CA SER A 176 -5.55 12.45 12.26
C SER A 176 -5.25 13.26 13.53
N VAL A 177 -4.84 12.62 14.64
CA VAL A 177 -4.42 13.35 15.85
C VAL A 177 -2.89 13.41 15.97
N PRO A 178 -2.31 14.44 16.62
CA PRO A 178 -0.88 14.50 16.87
C PRO A 178 -0.40 13.34 17.75
N HIS A 179 0.69 12.69 17.34
CA HIS A 179 1.31 11.58 18.08
C HIS A 179 2.68 11.96 18.64
N ILE A 180 3.10 11.27 19.69
CA ILE A 180 4.46 11.39 20.24
C ILE A 180 5.48 10.73 19.29
N VAL A 181 5.04 9.72 18.54
CA VAL A 181 5.83 9.02 17.52
C VAL A 181 5.07 9.16 16.20
N ASP A 182 5.74 9.69 15.19
CA ASP A 182 5.13 9.89 13.87
C ASP A 182 4.68 8.56 13.27
N LEU A 183 3.45 8.55 12.75
CA LEU A 183 2.93 7.43 11.98
C LEU A 183 3.55 7.49 10.60
N GLN A 184 4.41 6.51 10.32
CA GLN A 184 5.11 6.42 9.05
C GLN A 184 4.20 5.72 8.02
N PRO A 185 3.95 6.32 6.85
CA PRO A 185 3.32 5.61 5.76
C PRO A 185 4.22 4.46 5.28
N LEU A 186 3.59 3.42 4.72
CA LEU A 186 4.27 2.34 4.01
C LEU A 186 5.05 2.88 2.81
N GLY A 187 4.41 3.80 2.09
CA GLY A 187 4.94 4.45 0.91
C GLY A 187 4.09 5.65 0.57
N ILE A 188 4.70 6.56 -0.18
CA ILE A 188 4.09 7.79 -0.64
C ILE A 188 4.20 7.82 -2.16
N LEU A 189 3.10 8.11 -2.85
CA LEU A 189 3.11 8.48 -4.25
C LEU A 189 3.06 10.00 -4.32
N ARG A 190 4.20 10.61 -4.66
CA ARG A 190 4.30 12.05 -4.90
C ARG A 190 3.95 12.33 -6.35
N LYS A 191 2.99 13.23 -6.57
CA LYS A 191 2.62 13.60 -7.94
C LYS A 191 3.82 14.23 -8.63
N GLU A 192 4.08 13.82 -9.87
CA GLU A 192 5.05 14.54 -10.67
C GLU A 192 4.46 15.90 -11.01
N ASP A 193 4.99 16.96 -10.40
CA ASP A 193 4.69 18.31 -10.81
C ASP A 193 4.99 18.41 -12.31
N GLY A 194 3.99 18.77 -13.12
CA GLY A 194 4.13 18.98 -14.58
C GLY A 194 5.10 20.11 -14.98
N SER A 195 6.02 20.47 -14.10
CA SER A 195 7.10 21.44 -14.21
C SER A 195 8.45 20.71 -14.00
N SER A 196 8.80 19.81 -14.92
CA SER A 196 10.18 19.35 -15.08
C SER A 196 10.63 19.49 -16.53
N ASP A 197 10.83 20.75 -16.92
CA ASP A 197 11.94 21.12 -17.78
C ASP A 197 13.21 21.07 -16.91
N ASN A 198 13.64 19.86 -16.58
CA ASN A 198 14.96 19.53 -16.04
C ASN A 198 15.19 18.07 -16.42
N GLY A 199 15.61 17.88 -17.67
CA GLY A 199 16.11 16.61 -18.16
C GLY A 199 17.32 16.15 -17.37
N GLU A 200 17.09 15.48 -16.25
CA GLU A 200 17.90 14.30 -15.96
C GLU A 200 17.41 13.23 -16.94
N SER A 201 18.00 13.27 -18.15
CA SER A 201 17.85 12.19 -19.08
C SER A 201 18.46 10.96 -18.41
N TRP A 202 17.64 9.95 -18.20
CA TRP A 202 18.08 8.62 -17.80
C TRP A 202 18.70 7.92 -19.02
N ASP A 203 19.54 8.63 -19.78
CA ASP A 203 20.33 8.04 -20.84
C ASP A 203 21.37 7.16 -20.16
N ALA A 204 21.05 5.86 -20.14
CA ALA A 204 22.03 4.82 -19.90
C ALA A 204 23.25 5.10 -20.78
N GLU A 205 24.41 5.37 -20.16
CA GLU A 205 25.66 5.47 -20.88
C GLU A 205 25.86 4.19 -21.70
N PRO A 206 25.91 4.25 -23.04
CA PRO A 206 26.28 3.10 -23.83
C PRO A 206 27.73 2.75 -23.49
N GLY A 207 27.94 1.52 -23.04
CA GLY A 207 29.27 0.98 -22.77
C GLY A 207 30.19 1.19 -23.96
N ASP A 208 31.34 1.81 -23.67
CA ASP A 208 32.46 1.99 -24.56
C ASP A 208 33.10 0.62 -24.84
N ASP A 209 32.68 -0.02 -25.94
CA ASP A 209 33.33 -1.22 -26.47
C ASP A 209 34.62 -0.82 -27.20
N SER A 210 35.65 -0.50 -26.42
CA SER A 210 37.00 -0.26 -26.92
C SER A 210 37.63 -1.56 -27.44
N GLU A 211 37.55 -1.72 -28.76
CA GLU A 211 38.61 -2.15 -29.69
C GLU A 211 39.91 -2.69 -29.06
N SER A 212 40.22 -3.97 -29.33
CA SER A 212 41.60 -4.50 -29.22
C SER A 212 41.94 -5.36 -30.44
N ALA A 213 42.55 -4.67 -31.41
CA ALA A 213 43.73 -5.03 -32.20
C ALA A 213 43.86 -6.43 -32.84
N ASP A 214 43.93 -6.39 -34.18
CA ASP A 214 44.78 -7.27 -35.00
C ASP A 214 46.23 -7.32 -34.47
N GLU A 215 46.79 -8.53 -34.36
CA GLU A 215 48.12 -8.96 -34.89
C GLU A 215 48.29 -10.49 -34.75
#